data_AF-A0ABD5IQY9-F1
#
_entry.id   AF-A0ABD5IQY9-F1
#
_cell.length_a   1.000
_cell.length_b   1.000
_cell.length_c   1.000
_cell.angle_alpha   90.00
_cell.angle_beta   90.00
_cell.angle_gamma   90.00
#
_symmetry.space_group_name_H-M   'P 1'
#
loop_
_entity.id
_entity.type
_entity.pdbx_description
1 polymer ?
#
loop_
_entity_poly.entity_id
_entity_poly.type
_entity_poly.pdbx_seq_one_letter_code
_entity_poly.pdbx_strand_id
1 'polypeptide(L)'
;HVQLRNVTFGREGKPATLVAKTVDIGFSTRQFSDPLHADEIVLNDGTLNLSPHSADLPFAADRLMLRNMAFNSPETGWALSAQRVT
;
A
#
# COMPACT_ATOMS: atom_id res chain seq x y z
N HIS A 1 -4.23 -15.38 5.87
CA HIS A 1 -4.20 -14.07 5.22
C HIS A 1 -5.48 -13.32 5.59
N VAL A 2 -5.50 -12.00 5.41
CA VAL A 2 -6.69 -11.15 5.53
C VAL A 2 -6.87 -10.42 4.20
N GLN A 3 -8.10 -10.28 3.72
CA GLN A 3 -8.40 -9.48 2.53
C GLN A 3 -9.36 -8.35 2.89
N LEU A 4 -9.00 -7.14 2.49
CA LEU A 4 -9.86 -5.96 2.57
C LEU A 4 -10.35 -5.61 1.16
N ARG A 5 -11.58 -5.11 1.06
CA ARG A 5 -12.22 -4.76 -0.21
C ARG A 5 -12.61 -3.29 -0.22
N ASN A 6 -12.47 -2.65 -1.38
CA ASN A 6 -12.79 -1.23 -1.60
C ASN A 6 -12.11 -0.32 -0.59
N VAL A 7 -10.79 -0.46 -0.46
CA VAL A 7 -9.99 0.27 0.52
C VAL A 7 -9.75 1.68 0.03
N THR A 8 -9.99 2.66 0.90
CA THR A 8 -9.52 4.04 0.74
C THR A 8 -8.81 4.45 2.03
N PHE A 9 -7.60 4.98 1.90
CA PHE A 9 -6.77 5.40 3.02
C PHE A 9 -6.06 6.72 2.70
N GLY A 10 -6.00 7.61 3.69
CA GLY A 10 -5.40 8.93 3.55
C GLY A 10 -5.67 9.82 4.75
N ARG A 11 -5.18 11.06 4.70
CA ARG A 11 -5.47 12.09 5.72
C ARG A 11 -6.71 12.88 5.34
N GLU A 12 -7.47 13.29 6.35
CA GLU A 12 -8.64 14.15 6.15
C GLU A 12 -8.24 15.46 5.43
N GLY A 13 -9.06 15.87 4.47
CA GLY A 13 -8.81 17.09 3.67
C GLY A 13 -7.62 17.01 2.70
N LYS A 14 -7.02 15.83 2.49
CA LYS A 14 -5.96 15.60 1.50
C LYS A 14 -6.38 14.54 0.48
N PRO A 15 -5.76 14.50 -0.72
CA PRO A 15 -5.94 13.40 -1.66
C PRO A 15 -5.61 12.06 -1.00
N ALA A 16 -6.33 11.00 -1.37
CA ALA A 16 -6.12 9.67 -0.83
C ALA A 16 -4.70 9.16 -1.16
N THR A 17 -4.02 8.64 -0.13
CA THR A 17 -2.72 7.99 -0.25
C THR A 17 -2.87 6.63 -0.93
N LEU A 18 -3.93 5.88 -0.62
CA LEU A 18 -4.22 4.59 -1.24
C LEU A 18 -5.70 4.49 -1.58
N VAL A 19 -5.99 4.08 -2.80
CA VAL A 19 -7.29 3.56 -3.22
C VAL A 19 -7.03 2.22 -3.89
N ALA A 20 -7.67 1.14 -3.41
CA ALA A 20 -7.48 -0.19 -3.97
C ALA A 20 -8.78 -1.00 -3.93
N LYS A 21 -9.03 -1.78 -4.97
CA LYS A 21 -10.19 -2.67 -5.00
C LYS A 21 -10.03 -3.82 -4.00
N THR A 22 -8.84 -4.39 -3.91
CA THR A 22 -8.49 -5.33 -2.85
C THR A 22 -7.11 -5.05 -2.28
N VAL A 23 -6.98 -5.34 -0.98
CA VAL A 23 -5.69 -5.40 -0.27
C VAL A 23 -5.61 -6.75 0.39
N ASP A 24 -4.66 -7.56 -0.04
CA ASP A 24 -4.40 -8.90 0.49
C ASP A 24 -3.18 -8.84 1.42
N ILE A 25 -3.35 -9.34 2.65
CA ILE A 25 -2.33 -9.30 3.71
C ILE A 25 -1.97 -10.73 4.10
N GLY A 26 -0.76 -11.15 3.73
CA GLY A 26 -0.14 -12.42 4.08
C GLY A 26 0.53 -12.35 5.45
N PHE A 27 0.32 -13.38 6.26
CA PHE A 27 0.98 -13.53 7.56
C PHE A 27 1.79 -14.82 7.56
N SER A 28 2.90 -14.82 8.28
CA SER A 28 3.75 -15.99 8.48
C SER A 28 3.83 -16.36 9.96
N THR A 29 4.54 -17.44 10.26
CA THR A 29 4.84 -17.85 11.64
C THR A 29 5.69 -16.82 12.39
N ARG A 30 6.27 -15.81 11.71
CA ARG A 30 6.99 -14.72 12.38
C ARG A 30 6.10 -13.93 13.33
N GLN A 31 4.77 -13.98 13.19
CA GLN A 31 3.81 -13.36 14.12
C GLN A 31 4.03 -13.74 15.59
N PHE A 32 4.64 -14.90 15.89
CA PHE A 32 4.97 -15.30 17.26
C PHE A 32 6.15 -14.54 17.86
N SER A 33 7.09 -14.08 17.03
CA SER A 33 8.27 -13.31 17.45
C SER A 33 8.15 -11.81 17.16
N ASP A 34 7.33 -11.43 16.18
CA ASP A 34 7.15 -10.08 15.68
C ASP A 34 5.68 -9.89 15.24
N PRO A 35 4.78 -9.62 16.22
CA PRO A 35 3.36 -9.49 15.93
C PRO A 35 3.07 -8.23 15.10
N LEU A 36 2.00 -8.26 14.31
CA LEU A 36 1.56 -7.16 13.42
C LEU A 36 2.49 -6.87 12.23
N HIS A 37 3.56 -7.65 12.02
CA HIS A 37 4.42 -7.54 10.84
C HIS A 37 3.98 -8.49 9.71
N ALA A 38 3.44 -7.95 8.62
CA ALA A 38 2.99 -8.78 7.51
C ALA A 38 4.17 -9.42 6.78
N ASP A 39 3.99 -10.65 6.28
CA ASP A 39 4.97 -11.23 5.35
C ASP A 39 4.88 -10.52 3.99
N GLU A 40 3.66 -10.30 3.52
CA GLU A 40 3.40 -9.74 2.20
C GLU A 40 2.12 -8.92 2.22
N ILE A 41 2.13 -7.80 1.49
CA ILE A 41 0.94 -7.02 1.17
C ILE A 41 0.85 -6.86 -0.34
N VAL A 42 -0.31 -7.22 -0.90
CA VAL A 42 -0.60 -7.07 -2.32
C VAL A 42 -1.74 -6.07 -2.48
N LEU A 43 -1.46 -4.99 -3.22
CA LEU A 43 -2.45 -3.97 -3.58
C LEU A 43 -2.92 -4.23 -5.02
N ASN A 44 -4.23 -4.35 -5.23
CA ASN A 44 -4.79 -4.66 -6.54
C ASN A 44 -5.76 -3.60 -7.03
N ASP A 45 -5.65 -3.28 -8.32
CA ASP A 45 -6.59 -2.46 -9.10
C ASP A 45 -6.91 -1.11 -8.45
N GLY A 46 -5.94 -0.19 -8.51
CA GLY A 46 -6.08 1.08 -7.80
C GLY A 46 -4.94 2.06 -7.99
N THR A 47 -4.80 2.97 -7.04
CA THR A 47 -3.77 4.01 -7.02
C THR A 47 -3.06 4.07 -5.67
N LEU A 48 -1.73 4.18 -5.72
CA LEU A 48 -0.88 4.46 -4.57
C LEU A 48 -0.14 5.77 -4.82
N ASN A 49 -0.44 6.78 -4.01
CA ASN A 49 0.14 8.11 -4.09
C ASN A 49 1.02 8.34 -2.86
N LEU A 50 2.33 8.42 -3.06
CA LEU A 50 3.30 8.71 -2.02
C LEU A 50 3.83 10.13 -2.19
N SER A 51 3.90 10.89 -1.11
CA SER A 51 4.45 12.23 -1.07
C SER A 51 4.81 12.58 0.37
N PRO A 52 5.60 13.62 0.62
CA PRO A 52 5.90 14.07 2.00
C PRO A 52 4.66 14.41 2.84
N HIS A 53 3.51 14.63 2.19
CA HIS A 53 2.23 14.98 2.82
C HIS A 53 1.26 13.79 2.95
N SER A 54 1.64 12.62 2.43
CA SER A 54 0.80 11.43 2.48
C SER A 54 0.62 10.92 3.91
N ALA A 55 -0.45 10.16 4.16
CA ALA A 55 -0.57 9.43 5.41
C ALA A 55 0.54 8.38 5.48
N ASP A 56 1.13 8.19 6.67
CA ASP A 56 2.00 7.03 6.89
C ASP A 56 1.14 5.78 6.73
N LEU A 57 1.61 4.84 5.92
CA LEU A 57 0.89 3.59 5.71
C LEU A 57 0.92 2.80 7.04
N PRO A 58 -0.24 2.36 7.57
CA PRO A 58 -0.34 1.76 8.89
C PRO A 58 0.06 0.29 8.88
N PHE A 59 0.95 -0.09 7.96
CA PHE A 59 1.34 -1.46 7.72
C PHE A 59 2.83 -1.57 7.45
N ALA A 60 3.45 -2.57 8.08
CA ALA A 60 4.80 -3.01 7.82
C ALA A 60 4.73 -4.39 7.15
N ALA A 61 5.52 -4.58 6.09
CA ALA A 61 5.62 -5.86 5.40
C ALA A 61 7.03 -6.10 4.87
N ASP A 62 7.45 -7.36 4.81
CA ASP A 62 8.70 -7.72 4.13
C ASP A 62 8.61 -7.46 2.62
N ARG A 63 7.42 -7.66 2.03
CA ARG A 63 7.15 -7.42 0.61
C ARG A 63 5.89 -6.60 0.39
N LEU A 64 6.00 -5.59 -0.48
CA LEU A 64 4.88 -4.84 -1.03
C LEU A 64 4.80 -5.10 -2.54
N MET A 65 3.70 -5.68 -3.01
CA MET A 65 3.45 -5.90 -4.43
C MET A 65 2.30 -5.02 -4.92
N LEU A 66 2.48 -4.43 -6.09
CA LEU A 66 1.50 -3.56 -6.73
C LEU A 66 1.04 -4.23 -8.02
N ARG A 67 -0.23 -4.63 -8.10
CA ARG A 67 -0.81 -5.31 -9.26
C ARG A 67 -1.87 -4.47 -9.91
N ASN A 68 -1.66 -4.12 -11.17
CA ASN A 68 -2.53 -3.22 -11.92
C ASN A 68 -2.79 -1.89 -11.16
N MET A 69 -1.75 -1.38 -10.49
CA MET A 69 -1.80 -0.11 -9.77
C MET A 69 -1.26 1.01 -10.64
N ALA A 70 -1.79 2.22 -10.46
CA ALA A 70 -1.04 3.43 -10.74
C ALA A 70 -0.26 3.83 -9.49
N PHE A 71 1.05 4.01 -9.64
CA PHE A 71 1.94 4.45 -8.57
C PHE A 71 2.42 5.85 -8.88
N ASN A 72 2.23 6.80 -7.95
CA ASN A 72 2.68 8.18 -8.11
C ASN A 72 3.50 8.58 -6.88
N SER A 73 4.70 9.12 -7.09
CA SER A 73 5.56 9.62 -6.02
C SER A 73 6.04 11.07 -6.24
N PRO A 74 5.14 12.04 -6.49
CA PRO A 74 5.53 13.43 -6.71
C PRO A 74 6.23 13.99 -5.47
N GLU A 75 7.26 14.83 -5.68
CA GLU A 75 8.00 15.52 -4.62
C GLU A 75 8.71 14.62 -3.61
N THR A 76 8.65 13.30 -3.79
CA THR A 76 9.66 12.41 -3.23
C THR A 76 10.94 12.66 -4.02
N GLY A 77 12.12 12.50 -3.41
CA GLY A 77 13.41 12.76 -4.10
C GLY A 77 13.57 12.01 -5.43
N TRP A 78 12.69 11.04 -5.69
CA TRP A 78 12.56 10.27 -6.92
C TRP A 78 11.14 10.46 -7.49
N ALA A 79 10.96 11.43 -8.40
CA ALA A 79 9.67 11.66 -9.05
C ALA A 79 9.32 10.51 -10.02
N LEU A 80 8.60 9.50 -9.54
CA LEU A 80 8.21 8.32 -10.29
C LEU A 80 6.69 8.31 -10.51
N SER A 81 6.27 8.04 -11.75
CA SER A 81 4.89 7.67 -12.05
C SER A 81 4.90 6.42 -12.92
N ALA A 82 4.18 5.39 -12.48
CA ALA A 82 4.07 4.11 -13.18
C ALA A 82 2.59 3.70 -13.26
N GLN A 83 2.20 3.08 -14.36
CA GLN A 83 0.84 2.60 -14.57
C GLN A 83 0.88 1.12 -14.94
N ARG A 84 -0.07 0.35 -14.40
CA ARG A 84 -0.16 -1.11 -14.60
C ARG A 84 1.10 -1.84 -14.14
N VAL A 85 1.58 -1.52 -12.94
CA VAL A 85 2.68 -2.28 -12.30
C VAL A 85 2.25 -3.74 -12.14
N THR A 86 3.13 -4.68 -12.49
CA THR A 86 2.90 -6.14 -12.46
C THR A 86 3.85 -6.85 -11.51
#